data_AF-A0A0Q6P7N3-F1
#
_entry.id   AF-A0A0Q6P7N3-F1
#
_cell.length_a   1.000
_cell.length_b   1.000
_cell.length_c   1.000
_cell.angle_alpha   90.00
_cell.angle_beta   90.00
_cell.angle_gamma   90.00
#
_symmetry.space_group_name_H-M   'P 1'
#
loop_
_entity.id
_entity.type
_entity.pdbx_description
1 polymer ?
#
loop_
_entity_poly.entity_id
_entity_poly.type
_entity_poly.pdbx_seq_one_letter_code
_entity_poly.pdbx_strand_id
1 'polypeptide(L)'
;MGRRREAHDPDRFLQRRGDRFHYYRRVPKELRELDDRGVFVRGALDTSDRLKARTASDLHEAADNALWSSLILGENPEAAHIRYRRAIKRAEALGFVYRPLADILVAEPLDTILQRVEATIGKPASSPVVDAVTGTVSHPDDKISEALKLYFDEIVRDELRTKSAEQKKRWKAKRQMSVDVFIALVV
;
A
#
# COMPACT_ATOMS: atom_id res chain seq x y z
N MET A 1 18.88 -18.64 -10.72
CA MET A 1 18.55 -19.36 -11.97
C MET A 1 17.12 -19.94 -12.00
N GLY A 2 16.13 -19.43 -11.24
CA GLY A 2 14.78 -20.05 -11.16
C GLY A 2 13.58 -19.26 -11.72
N ARG A 3 13.67 -17.93 -11.82
CA ARG A 3 12.48 -17.08 -12.09
C ARG A 3 11.92 -17.14 -13.53
N ARG A 4 12.69 -17.62 -14.52
CA ARG A 4 12.25 -17.64 -15.92
C ARG A 4 11.30 -18.78 -16.28
N ARG A 5 11.30 -19.89 -15.53
CA ARG A 5 10.48 -21.08 -15.82
C ARG A 5 9.03 -20.94 -15.34
N GLU A 6 8.80 -20.24 -14.23
CA GLU A 6 7.44 -20.02 -13.67
C GLU A 6 6.59 -19.06 -14.51
N ALA A 7 7.21 -18.18 -15.30
CA ALA A 7 6.49 -17.21 -16.13
C ALA A 7 5.70 -17.87 -17.28
N HIS A 8 6.04 -19.10 -17.67
CA HIS A 8 5.47 -19.77 -18.83
C HIS A 8 4.72 -21.07 -18.51
N ASP A 9 4.62 -21.44 -17.23
CA ASP A 9 3.85 -22.61 -16.81
C ASP A 9 2.34 -22.27 -16.77
N PRO A 10 1.50 -22.90 -17.62
CA PRO A 10 0.06 -22.64 -17.63
C PRO A 10 -0.65 -23.07 -16.34
N ASP A 11 0.00 -23.86 -15.48
CA ASP A 11 -0.56 -24.33 -14.22
C ASP A 11 0.02 -23.62 -12.98
N ARG A 12 0.80 -22.54 -13.16
CA ARG A 12 1.54 -21.84 -12.09
C ARG A 12 0.73 -21.36 -10.88
N PHE A 13 -0.56 -21.10 -11.06
CA PHE A 13 -1.48 -20.67 -9.99
C PHE A 13 -2.56 -21.70 -9.69
N LEU A 14 -2.45 -22.91 -10.25
CA LEU A 14 -3.38 -24.00 -10.01
C LEU A 14 -2.88 -24.90 -8.87
N GLN A 15 -3.75 -25.09 -7.88
CA GLN A 15 -3.56 -26.08 -6.83
C GLN A 15 -4.71 -27.08 -6.85
N ARG A 16 -4.42 -28.37 -6.95
CA ARG A 16 -5.45 -29.41 -6.84
C ARG A 16 -5.74 -29.70 -5.37
N ARG A 17 -7.02 -29.70 -4.96
CA ARG A 17 -7.46 -30.20 -3.66
C ARG A 17 -8.57 -31.23 -3.88
N GLY A 18 -8.28 -32.47 -3.54
CA GLY A 18 -9.14 -33.60 -3.91
C GLY A 18 -9.24 -33.70 -5.44
N ASP A 19 -10.47 -33.59 -5.94
CA ASP A 19 -10.79 -33.66 -7.37
C ASP A 19 -10.96 -32.28 -8.04
N ARG A 20 -10.95 -31.18 -7.27
CA ARG A 20 -11.20 -29.84 -7.80
C ARG A 20 -9.93 -28.97 -7.82
N PHE A 21 -9.87 -28.07 -8.78
CA PHE A 21 -8.83 -27.06 -8.89
C PHE A 21 -9.17 -25.81 -8.08
N HIS A 22 -8.13 -25.22 -7.52
CA HIS A 22 -8.15 -23.97 -6.79
C HIS A 22 -7.13 -23.01 -7.40
N TYR A 23 -7.48 -21.73 -7.41
CA TYR A 23 -6.55 -20.65 -7.66
C TYR A 23 -5.77 -20.34 -6.38
N TYR A 24 -4.45 -20.27 -6.49
CA TYR A 24 -3.55 -19.97 -5.40
C TYR A 24 -2.42 -19.06 -5.88
N ARG A 25 -2.47 -17.79 -5.47
CA ARG A 25 -1.48 -16.78 -5.86
C ARG A 25 -1.00 -15.98 -4.66
N ARG A 26 0.30 -15.73 -4.59
CA ARG A 26 0.88 -14.90 -3.53
C ARG A 26 0.69 -13.42 -3.85
N VAL A 27 0.20 -12.65 -2.88
CA VAL A 27 0.16 -11.18 -2.99
C VAL A 27 1.60 -10.64 -2.96
N PRO A 28 1.99 -9.74 -3.89
CA PRO A 28 3.29 -9.09 -3.87
C PRO A 28 3.59 -8.49 -2.50
N LYS A 29 4.83 -8.62 -2.01
CA LYS A 29 5.23 -8.11 -0.68
C LYS A 29 4.82 -6.65 -0.49
N GLU A 30 4.90 -5.88 -1.55
CA GLU A 30 4.60 -4.46 -1.59
C GLU A 30 3.09 -4.14 -1.53
N LEU A 31 2.22 -5.12 -1.71
CA LEU A 31 0.77 -4.91 -1.72
C LEU A 31 0.04 -5.62 -0.58
N ARG A 32 0.77 -6.34 0.29
CA ARG A 32 0.16 -7.11 1.39
C ARG A 32 -0.63 -6.28 2.41
N GLU A 33 -0.24 -5.03 2.61
CA GLU A 33 -0.92 -4.11 3.51
C GLU A 33 -2.05 -3.35 2.80
N LEU A 34 -2.15 -3.44 1.47
CA LEU A 34 -3.17 -2.80 0.64
C LEU A 34 -4.26 -3.77 0.17
N ASP A 35 -3.95 -5.06 0.15
CA ASP A 35 -4.84 -6.12 -0.28
C ASP A 35 -5.37 -6.87 0.96
N ASP A 36 -6.63 -6.61 1.30
CA ASP A 36 -7.32 -7.19 2.45
C ASP A 36 -7.43 -8.73 2.39
N ARG A 37 -7.17 -9.33 1.23
CA ARG A 37 -7.17 -10.79 1.04
C ARG A 37 -5.95 -11.47 1.68
N GLY A 38 -4.98 -10.70 2.18
CA GLY A 38 -3.87 -11.17 2.98
C GLY A 38 -2.65 -11.64 2.17
N VAL A 39 -1.92 -12.65 2.67
CA VAL A 39 -0.64 -13.07 2.04
C VAL A 39 -0.86 -13.84 0.73
N PHE A 40 -1.99 -14.53 0.60
CA PHE A 40 -2.32 -15.39 -0.54
C PHE A 40 -3.76 -15.19 -0.96
N VAL A 41 -3.99 -14.95 -2.24
CA VAL A 41 -5.31 -15.03 -2.88
C VAL A 41 -5.63 -16.50 -3.11
N ARG A 42 -6.78 -16.94 -2.60
CA ARG A 42 -7.24 -18.34 -2.66
C ARG A 42 -8.69 -18.36 -3.14
N GLY A 43 -9.00 -19.19 -4.13
CA GLY A 43 -10.36 -19.35 -4.64
C GLY A 43 -10.59 -20.76 -5.18
N ALA A 44 -11.78 -21.31 -5.00
CA ALA A 44 -12.17 -22.53 -5.71
C ALA A 44 -12.52 -22.17 -7.16
N LEU A 45 -12.02 -22.95 -8.12
CA LEU A 45 -12.37 -22.80 -9.54
C LEU A 45 -13.57 -23.67 -9.94
N ASP A 46 -14.10 -24.42 -8.97
CA ASP A 46 -15.30 -25.25 -9.08
C ASP A 46 -15.25 -26.28 -10.24
N THR A 47 -14.06 -26.69 -10.66
CA THR A 47 -13.89 -27.61 -11.80
C THR A 47 -12.78 -28.64 -11.54
N SER A 48 -12.98 -29.84 -12.05
CA SER A 48 -11.98 -30.92 -12.14
C SER A 48 -11.32 -31.00 -13.51
N ASP A 49 -11.83 -30.24 -14.49
CA ASP A 49 -11.28 -30.13 -15.84
C ASP A 49 -10.11 -29.13 -15.84
N ARG A 50 -8.92 -29.63 -16.19
CA ARG A 50 -7.69 -28.84 -16.20
C ARG A 50 -7.73 -27.69 -17.19
N LEU A 51 -8.35 -27.84 -18.35
CA LEU A 51 -8.42 -26.77 -19.35
C LEU A 51 -9.33 -25.63 -18.85
N LYS A 52 -10.50 -25.98 -18.29
CA LYS A 52 -11.40 -25.00 -17.66
C LYS A 52 -10.74 -24.30 -16.47
N ALA A 53 -9.98 -25.04 -15.66
CA ALA A 53 -9.23 -24.48 -14.55
C ALA A 53 -8.18 -23.46 -15.01
N ARG A 54 -7.45 -23.75 -16.08
CA ARG A 54 -6.47 -22.80 -16.66
C ARG A 54 -7.13 -21.51 -17.09
N THR A 55 -8.19 -21.58 -17.89
CA THR A 55 -8.93 -20.38 -18.34
C THR A 55 -9.44 -19.55 -17.17
N ALA A 56 -9.98 -20.20 -16.14
CA ALA A 56 -10.45 -19.50 -14.94
C ALA A 56 -9.28 -18.88 -14.16
N SER A 57 -8.16 -19.59 -14.04
CA SER A 57 -6.93 -19.08 -13.42
C SER A 57 -6.38 -17.85 -14.15
N ASP A 58 -6.35 -17.86 -15.48
CA ASP A 58 -5.89 -16.72 -16.29
C ASP A 58 -6.77 -15.49 -16.07
N LEU A 59 -8.10 -15.68 -15.95
CA LEU A 59 -9.04 -14.61 -15.64
C LEU A 59 -8.79 -14.02 -14.24
N HIS A 60 -8.60 -14.88 -13.23
CA HIS A 60 -8.25 -14.45 -11.87
C HIS A 60 -6.92 -13.71 -11.83
N GLU A 61 -5.93 -14.19 -12.59
CA GLU A 61 -4.63 -13.54 -12.69
C GLU A 61 -4.75 -12.14 -13.30
N ALA A 62 -5.49 -12.00 -14.39
CA ALA A 62 -5.73 -10.72 -15.04
C ALA A 62 -6.43 -9.73 -14.11
N ALA A 63 -7.45 -10.17 -13.37
CA ALA A 63 -8.16 -9.36 -12.39
C ALA A 63 -7.24 -8.91 -11.24
N ASP A 64 -6.43 -9.82 -10.69
CA ASP A 64 -5.44 -9.51 -9.67
C ASP A 64 -4.39 -8.53 -10.19
N ASN A 65 -3.90 -8.70 -11.41
CA ASN A 65 -2.94 -7.78 -12.03
C ASN A 65 -3.52 -6.38 -12.17
N ALA A 66 -4.79 -6.27 -12.61
CA ALA A 66 -5.47 -5.00 -12.74
C ALA A 66 -5.64 -4.31 -11.37
N LEU A 67 -6.11 -5.03 -10.36
CA LEU A 67 -6.24 -4.51 -9.00
C LEU A 67 -4.89 -4.07 -8.42
N TRP A 68 -3.86 -4.90 -8.57
CA TRP A 68 -2.54 -4.56 -8.07
C TRP A 68 -1.94 -3.38 -8.81
N SER A 69 -2.19 -3.25 -10.11
CA SER A 69 -1.76 -2.09 -10.89
C SER A 69 -2.45 -0.82 -10.43
N SER A 70 -3.77 -0.85 -10.14
CA SER A 70 -4.49 0.32 -9.63
C SER A 70 -4.02 0.72 -8.22
N LEU A 71 -3.74 -0.25 -7.34
CA LEU A 71 -3.13 0.00 -6.04
C LEU A 71 -1.74 0.65 -6.17
N ILE A 72 -0.94 0.21 -7.14
CA ILE A 72 0.39 0.78 -7.40
C ILE A 72 0.28 2.21 -7.95
N LEU A 73 -0.59 2.43 -8.95
CA LEU A 73 -0.73 3.69 -9.67
C LEU A 73 -1.37 4.83 -8.85
N GLY A 74 -1.94 4.52 -7.68
CA GLY A 74 -2.17 5.54 -6.66
C GLY A 74 -3.50 6.29 -6.73
N GLU A 75 -4.54 5.69 -7.31
CA GLU A 75 -5.92 6.18 -7.13
C GLU A 75 -6.45 5.93 -5.69
N ASN A 76 -5.69 5.21 -4.87
CA ASN A 76 -5.99 4.97 -3.46
C ASN A 76 -5.10 5.85 -2.55
N PRO A 77 -5.69 6.75 -1.74
CA PRO A 77 -4.96 7.53 -0.71
C PRO A 77 -4.11 6.67 0.22
N GLU A 78 -4.59 5.49 0.64
CA GLU A 78 -3.83 4.59 1.51
C GLU A 78 -2.55 4.07 0.82
N ALA A 79 -2.62 3.83 -0.49
CA ALA A 79 -1.44 3.44 -1.25
C ALA A 79 -0.39 4.56 -1.31
N ALA A 80 -0.81 5.82 -1.37
CA ALA A 80 0.11 6.96 -1.29
C ALA A 80 0.81 7.01 0.08
N HIS A 81 0.05 6.84 1.18
CA HIS A 81 0.60 6.77 2.53
C HIS A 81 1.60 5.62 2.70
N ILE A 82 1.31 4.44 2.17
CA ILE A 82 2.22 3.29 2.26
C ILE A 82 3.48 3.51 1.41
N ARG A 83 3.36 4.08 0.21
CA ARG A 83 4.52 4.46 -0.61
C ARG A 83 5.42 5.44 0.14
N TYR A 84 4.82 6.47 0.75
CA TYR A 84 5.52 7.47 1.54
C TYR A 84 6.22 6.87 2.77
N ARG A 85 5.51 6.08 3.60
CA ARG A 85 6.09 5.37 4.76
C ARG A 85 7.26 4.47 4.37
N ARG A 86 7.21 3.83 3.20
CA ARG A 86 8.31 3.01 2.68
C ARG A 86 9.50 3.83 2.22
N ALA A 87 9.26 5.00 1.62
CA ALA A 87 10.32 5.93 1.27
C ALA A 87 11.09 6.36 2.53
N ILE A 88 10.38 6.69 3.61
CA ILE A 88 10.98 7.01 4.91
C ILE A 88 11.89 5.88 5.39
N LYS A 89 11.35 4.66 5.54
CA LYS A 89 12.13 3.51 6.02
C LYS A 89 13.35 3.19 5.16
N ARG A 90 13.27 3.42 3.84
CA ARG A 90 14.40 3.20 2.92
C ARG A 90 15.49 4.26 3.08
N ALA A 91 15.11 5.53 3.23
CA ALA A 91 16.06 6.60 3.51
C ALA A 91 16.77 6.34 4.84
N GLU A 92 16.02 5.99 5.89
CA GLU A 92 16.56 5.69 7.22
C GLU A 92 17.52 4.49 7.21
N ALA A 93 17.18 3.43 6.47
CA ALA A 93 18.05 2.26 6.31
C ALA A 93 19.39 2.59 5.62
N LEU A 94 19.45 3.71 4.89
CA LEU A 94 20.67 4.22 4.26
C LEU A 94 21.34 5.35 5.07
N GLY A 95 20.84 5.64 6.27
CA GLY A 95 21.40 6.65 7.17
C GLY A 95 20.88 8.07 6.93
N PHE A 96 19.85 8.24 6.10
CA PHE A 96 19.27 9.55 5.80
C PHE A 96 17.93 9.74 6.51
N VAL A 97 17.69 10.96 7.02
CA VAL A 97 16.33 11.37 7.39
C VAL A 97 15.58 11.69 6.10
N TYR A 98 14.39 11.12 5.93
CA TYR A 98 13.57 11.44 4.75
C TYR A 98 13.11 12.89 4.80
N ARG A 99 13.31 13.61 3.71
CA ARG A 99 12.80 14.97 3.48
C ARG A 99 12.37 15.08 2.01
N PRO A 100 11.33 15.88 1.71
CA PRO A 100 11.02 16.26 0.34
C PRO A 100 12.21 16.91 -0.35
N LEU A 101 12.35 16.74 -1.67
CA LEU A 101 13.47 17.27 -2.46
C LEU A 101 13.67 18.78 -2.23
N ALA A 102 12.59 19.55 -2.19
CA ALA A 102 12.66 21.00 -1.95
C ALA A 102 13.34 21.33 -0.61
N ASP A 103 13.01 20.59 0.46
CA ASP A 103 13.58 20.78 1.79
C ASP A 103 15.04 20.31 1.85
N ILE A 104 15.40 19.26 1.10
CA ILE A 104 16.79 18.81 0.98
C ILE A 104 17.64 19.94 0.37
N LEU A 105 17.18 20.53 -0.74
CA LEU A 105 17.93 21.56 -1.46
C LEU A 105 18.09 22.86 -0.66
N VAL A 106 17.15 23.16 0.24
CA VAL A 106 17.17 24.40 1.04
C VAL A 106 17.87 24.21 2.39
N ALA A 107 17.64 23.09 3.07
CA ALA A 107 18.00 22.92 4.47
C ALA A 107 19.21 22.00 4.70
N GLU A 108 19.66 21.22 3.71
CA GLU A 108 20.80 20.32 3.89
C GLU A 108 22.12 20.93 3.38
N PRO A 109 23.24 20.73 4.10
CA PRO A 109 24.57 21.06 3.61
C PRO A 109 24.90 20.32 2.31
N LEU A 110 25.72 20.95 1.47
CA LEU A 110 26.14 20.36 0.18
C LEU A 110 26.78 18.98 0.34
N ASP A 111 27.57 18.75 1.38
CA ASP A 111 28.21 17.45 1.65
C ASP A 111 27.17 16.34 1.85
N THR A 112 26.08 16.62 2.57
CA THR A 112 24.99 15.65 2.78
C THR A 112 24.24 15.37 1.48
N ILE A 113 24.05 16.40 0.65
CA ILE A 113 23.45 16.25 -0.68
C ILE A 113 24.34 15.36 -1.57
N LEU A 114 25.66 15.53 -1.51
CA LEU A 114 26.60 14.67 -2.24
C LEU A 114 26.55 13.21 -1.75
N GLN A 115 26.49 12.98 -0.44
CA GLN A 115 26.31 11.62 0.12
C GLN A 115 25.02 10.95 -0.37
N ARG A 116 23.92 11.71 -0.49
CA ARG A 116 22.67 11.22 -1.08
C ARG A 116 22.87 10.83 -2.55
N VAL A 117 23.57 11.64 -3.33
CA VAL A 117 23.88 11.34 -4.74
C VAL A 117 24.74 10.07 -4.83
N GLU A 118 25.79 9.95 -4.01
CA GLU A 118 26.64 8.75 -3.94
C GLU A 118 25.82 7.48 -3.66
N ALA A 119 24.84 7.56 -2.76
CA ALA A 119 23.95 6.45 -2.45
C ALA A 119 23.03 6.02 -3.62
N THR A 120 22.92 6.84 -4.68
CA THR A 120 22.17 6.52 -5.90
C THR A 120 23.02 5.96 -7.04
N ILE A 121 24.36 6.05 -6.95
CA ILE A 121 25.28 5.57 -7.98
C ILE A 121 25.06 4.07 -8.23
N GLY A 122 24.98 3.69 -9.51
CA GLY A 122 24.80 2.30 -9.94
C GLY A 122 23.37 1.77 -9.80
N LYS A 123 22.41 2.60 -9.37
CA LYS A 123 20.98 2.24 -9.32
C LYS A 123 20.24 2.83 -10.52
N PRO A 124 19.23 2.12 -11.07
CA PRO A 124 18.40 2.67 -12.13
C PRO A 124 17.60 3.87 -11.60
N ALA A 125 17.36 4.87 -12.45
CA ALA A 125 16.61 6.08 -12.09
C ALA A 125 15.20 5.77 -11.57
N SER A 126 14.56 4.70 -12.05
CA SER A 126 13.25 4.24 -11.59
C SER A 126 13.29 3.41 -10.29
N SER A 127 14.43 3.38 -9.60
CA SER A 127 14.57 2.58 -8.38
C SER A 127 13.84 3.27 -7.22
N PRO A 128 13.00 2.55 -6.46
CA PRO A 128 12.38 3.09 -5.24
C PRO A 128 13.37 3.54 -4.16
N VAL A 129 14.65 3.15 -4.30
CA VAL A 129 15.74 3.60 -3.43
C VAL A 129 16.23 4.98 -3.84
N VAL A 130 16.30 5.26 -5.15
CA VAL A 130 16.64 6.59 -5.66
C VAL A 130 15.58 7.57 -5.16
N ASP A 131 14.30 7.24 -5.36
CA ASP A 131 13.21 8.13 -4.96
C ASP A 131 13.19 8.46 -3.46
N ALA A 132 13.50 7.46 -2.63
CA ALA A 132 13.57 7.60 -1.18
C ALA A 132 14.72 8.52 -0.74
N VAL A 133 15.88 8.42 -1.39
CA VAL A 133 17.08 9.20 -1.03
C VAL A 133 17.01 10.62 -1.57
N THR A 134 16.43 10.82 -2.76
CA THR A 134 16.29 12.14 -3.38
C THR A 134 15.05 12.89 -2.90
N GLY A 135 14.15 12.26 -2.15
CA GLY A 135 12.95 12.91 -1.62
C GLY A 135 11.91 13.22 -2.70
N THR A 136 11.84 12.42 -3.77
CA THR A 136 10.92 12.63 -4.90
C THR A 136 9.56 11.96 -4.69
N VAL A 137 9.39 11.20 -3.61
CA VAL A 137 8.08 10.61 -3.26
C VAL A 137 7.19 11.70 -2.67
N SER A 138 6.08 11.98 -3.36
CA SER A 138 5.10 12.97 -2.90
C SER A 138 4.59 12.63 -1.50
N HIS A 139 4.52 13.64 -0.64
CA HIS A 139 3.77 13.54 0.59
C HIS A 139 2.30 13.33 0.24
N PRO A 140 1.61 12.32 0.83
CA PRO A 140 0.18 12.16 0.63
C PRO A 140 -0.55 13.37 1.21
N ASP A 141 -1.62 13.82 0.56
CA ASP A 141 -2.47 14.87 1.13
C ASP A 141 -3.22 14.28 2.33
N ASP A 142 -2.72 14.53 3.54
CA ASP A 142 -3.37 14.15 4.79
C ASP A 142 -4.70 14.91 4.92
N LYS A 143 -5.82 14.21 4.74
CA LYS A 143 -7.13 14.84 4.95
C LYS A 143 -7.43 14.92 6.44
N ILE A 144 -7.94 16.06 6.88
CA ILE A 144 -8.39 16.26 8.27
C ILE A 144 -9.47 15.23 8.66
N SER A 145 -10.26 14.76 7.71
CA SER A 145 -11.21 13.68 7.90
C SER A 145 -10.55 12.33 8.21
N GLU A 146 -9.35 12.06 7.70
CA GLU A 146 -8.57 10.85 8.02
C GLU A 146 -7.95 10.95 9.42
N ALA A 147 -7.44 12.12 9.80
CA ALA A 147 -6.98 12.38 11.17
C ALA A 147 -8.11 12.16 12.21
N LEU A 148 -9.34 12.53 11.88
CA LEU A 148 -10.50 12.29 12.75
C LEU A 148 -10.81 10.79 12.91
N LYS A 149 -10.62 9.98 11.85
CA LYS A 149 -10.76 8.52 11.94
C LYS A 149 -9.71 7.94 12.88
N LEU A 150 -8.45 8.32 12.72
CA LEU A 150 -7.35 7.90 13.60
C LEU A 150 -7.66 8.24 15.07
N TYR A 151 -8.15 9.45 15.31
CA TYR A 151 -8.56 9.88 16.65
C TYR A 151 -9.63 8.95 17.24
N PHE A 152 -10.66 8.59 16.46
CA PHE A 152 -11.74 7.71 16.92
C PHE A 152 -11.31 6.27 17.16
N ASP A 153 -10.41 5.75 16.33
CA ASP A 153 -10.11 4.32 16.29
C ASP A 153 -8.91 3.95 17.17
N GLU A 154 -7.95 4.86 17.34
CA GLU A 154 -6.73 4.62 18.12
C GLU A 154 -6.65 5.42 19.42
N ILE A 155 -6.93 6.73 19.38
CA ILE A 155 -6.66 7.63 20.52
C ILE A 155 -7.72 7.51 21.62
N VAL A 156 -9.00 7.62 21.24
CA VAL A 156 -10.13 7.59 22.21
C VAL A 156 -10.81 6.22 22.30
N ARG A 157 -10.17 5.16 21.79
CA ARG A 157 -10.72 3.81 21.79
C ARG A 157 -11.16 3.36 23.19
N ASP A 158 -10.35 3.65 24.20
CA ASP A 158 -10.61 3.27 25.59
C ASP A 158 -11.75 4.09 26.23
N GLU A 159 -11.86 5.38 25.90
CA GLU A 159 -12.99 6.22 26.32
C GLU A 159 -14.31 5.80 25.68
N LEU A 160 -14.24 5.31 24.44
CA LEU A 160 -15.40 4.82 23.73
C LEU A 160 -15.82 3.44 24.23
N ARG A 161 -14.89 2.60 24.71
CA ARG A 161 -15.18 1.23 25.16
C ARG A 161 -16.30 1.15 26.20
N THR A 162 -16.37 2.12 27.11
CA THR A 162 -17.34 2.19 28.21
C THR A 162 -18.73 2.70 27.80
N LYS A 163 -18.90 3.20 26.57
CA LYS A 163 -20.14 3.81 26.08
C LYS A 163 -21.03 2.81 25.34
N SER A 164 -22.35 2.98 25.48
CA SER A 164 -23.35 2.28 24.66
C SER A 164 -23.22 2.66 23.17
N ALA A 165 -23.71 1.80 22.26
CA ALA A 165 -23.66 2.03 20.81
C ALA A 165 -24.28 3.39 20.41
N GLU A 166 -25.43 3.74 20.98
CA GLU A 166 -26.10 5.02 20.72
C GLU A 166 -25.30 6.22 21.26
N GLN A 167 -24.65 6.06 22.42
CA GLN A 167 -23.79 7.09 23.01
C GLN A 167 -22.52 7.29 22.16
N LYS A 168 -21.92 6.21 21.66
CA LYS A 168 -20.80 6.26 20.72
C LYS A 168 -21.18 7.02 19.46
N LYS A 169 -22.34 6.70 18.87
CA LYS A 169 -22.83 7.35 17.64
C LYS A 169 -23.02 8.86 17.83
N ARG A 170 -23.72 9.30 18.88
CA ARG A 170 -23.90 10.74 19.16
C ARG A 170 -22.57 11.44 19.47
N TRP A 171 -21.69 10.78 20.23
CA TRP A 171 -20.39 11.34 20.59
C TRP A 171 -19.48 11.54 19.38
N LYS A 172 -19.45 10.57 18.44
CA LYS A 172 -18.73 10.68 17.16
C LYS A 172 -19.36 11.75 16.27
N ALA A 173 -20.69 11.75 16.12
CA ALA A 173 -21.41 12.69 15.27
C ALA A 173 -21.16 14.17 15.64
N LYS A 174 -21.10 14.50 16.94
CA LYS A 174 -20.82 15.87 17.39
C LYS A 174 -19.44 16.36 16.92
N ARG A 175 -18.42 15.49 16.98
CA ARG A 175 -17.05 15.83 16.56
C ARG A 175 -16.88 15.81 15.05
N GLN A 176 -17.54 14.87 14.38
CA GLN A 176 -17.64 14.83 12.93
C GLN A 176 -18.19 16.14 12.39
N MET A 177 -19.32 16.62 12.92
CA MET A 177 -19.93 17.88 12.53
C MET A 177 -18.96 19.07 12.67
N SER A 178 -18.20 19.14 13.78
CA SER A 178 -17.21 20.22 13.96
C SER A 178 -16.10 20.19 12.90
N VAL A 179 -15.61 18.99 12.56
CA VAL A 179 -14.59 18.83 11.52
C VAL A 179 -15.16 19.09 10.13
N ASP A 180 -16.39 18.67 9.85
CA ASP A 180 -17.04 18.92 8.57
C ASP A 180 -17.24 20.43 8.33
N VAL A 181 -17.65 21.18 9.36
CA VAL A 181 -17.74 22.64 9.31
C VAL A 181 -16.37 23.28 9.10
N PHE A 182 -15.33 22.78 9.77
CA PHE A 182 -13.96 23.28 9.57
C PHE A 182 -13.48 23.07 8.13
N ILE A 183 -13.68 21.86 7.60
CA ILE A 183 -13.30 21.52 6.21
C ILE A 183 -14.02 22.44 5.23
N ALA A 184 -15.32 22.71 5.45
CA ALA A 184 -16.10 23.59 4.59
C ALA A 184 -15.68 25.08 4.62
N LEU A 185 -14.90 25.51 5.62
CA LEU A 185 -14.48 26.91 5.77
C LEU A 185 -13.04 27.16 5.32
N VAL A 186 -12.19 26.13 5.32
CA VAL A 186 -10.74 26.25 5.08
C VAL A 186 -10.32 25.72 3.70
N VAL A 187 -11.12 24.85 3.09
CA VAL A 187 -10.95 24.34 1.72
C VAL A 187 -11.89 25.08 0.79
#